data_AF-A0A7L2HTL5-F1
#
_entry.id   AF-A0A7L2HTL5-F1
#
_cell.length_a   1.000
_cell.length_b   1.000
_cell.length_c   1.000
_cell.angle_alpha   90.00
_cell.angle_beta   90.00
_cell.angle_gamma   90.00
#
_symmetry.space_group_name_H-M   'P 1'
#
loop_
_entity.id
_entity.type
_entity.pdbx_description
1 polymer ?
#
loop_
_entity_poly.entity_id
_entity_poly.type
_entity_poly.pdbx_seq_one_letter_code
_entity_poly.pdbx_strand_id
1 'polypeptide(L)'
;CVHGALQQLASAPSLFSAVQIFYHPELHLRPRFLNESWHFYGARPWALSGNESLDLLRVNEWVREASQGLLPSLLPALPPQPRLLLLSAVHLRAAWRTPLDAKQTVPLPFLRPGRPPLLVPTMTSKKYPVASFTDPHLQVQVGRLELSRGLSLVVLVPQGPLGALGPLERALDPPTTFLGLLRRAARPPLQATALALPRLRLDLALDVVALVHDM
;
A
#
# COMPACT_ATOMS: atom_id res chain seq x y z
N CYS A 1 -14.48 -18.84 5.90
CA CYS A 1 -14.21 -17.70 6.80
C CYS A 1 -13.24 -16.67 6.21
N VAL A 2 -12.14 -17.06 5.57
CA VAL A 2 -11.13 -16.11 5.05
C VAL A 2 -11.67 -15.09 4.04
N HIS A 3 -12.51 -15.51 3.09
CA HIS A 3 -13.07 -14.61 2.07
C HIS A 3 -13.93 -13.49 2.67
N GLY A 4 -14.75 -13.81 3.68
CA GLY A 4 -15.56 -12.82 4.39
C GLY A 4 -14.71 -11.82 5.17
N ALA A 5 -13.61 -12.26 5.80
CA ALA A 5 -12.68 -11.36 6.48
C ALA A 5 -11.98 -10.40 5.50
N LEU A 6 -11.62 -10.89 4.30
CA LEU A 6 -11.06 -10.06 3.24
C LEU A 6 -12.07 -9.03 2.71
N GLN A 7 -13.34 -9.40 2.54
CA GLN A 7 -14.39 -8.46 2.15
C GLN A 7 -14.55 -7.32 3.17
N GLN A 8 -14.48 -7.63 4.46
CA GLN A 8 -14.54 -6.62 5.52
C GLN A 8 -13.35 -5.65 5.44
N LEU A 9 -12.15 -6.16 5.19
CA LEU A 9 -10.95 -5.34 5.00
C LEU A 9 -11.04 -4.47 3.74
N ALA A 10 -11.48 -5.03 2.61
CA ALA A 10 -11.66 -4.30 1.34
C ALA A 10 -12.73 -3.20 1.44
N SER A 11 -13.69 -3.34 2.36
CA SER A 11 -14.74 -2.36 2.64
C SER A 11 -14.30 -1.27 3.63
N ALA A 12 -13.02 -1.24 4.02
CA ALA A 12 -12.52 -0.24 4.95
C ALA A 12 -12.70 1.19 4.38
N PRO A 13 -13.19 2.15 5.17
CA PRO A 13 -13.32 3.52 4.71
C PRO A 13 -11.97 4.10 4.28
N SER A 14 -11.94 4.90 3.22
CA SER A 14 -10.71 5.49 2.62
C SER A 14 -9.80 4.53 1.86
N LEU A 15 -10.12 3.23 1.82
CA LEU A 15 -9.49 2.24 0.97
C LEU A 15 -10.39 1.95 -0.24
N PHE A 16 -9.86 2.17 -1.43
CA PHE A 16 -10.39 1.56 -2.64
C PHE A 16 -9.67 0.23 -2.86
N SER A 17 -10.43 -0.82 -3.10
CA SER A 17 -9.91 -2.12 -3.52
C SER A 17 -10.84 -2.71 -4.57
N ALA A 18 -10.26 -3.16 -5.68
CA ALA A 18 -10.97 -3.90 -6.71
C ALA A 18 -10.10 -5.06 -7.17
N VAL A 19 -10.76 -6.16 -7.53
CA VAL A 19 -10.10 -7.32 -8.12
C VAL A 19 -10.85 -7.72 -9.38
N GLN A 20 -10.11 -8.28 -10.33
CA GLN A 20 -10.70 -8.80 -11.56
C GLN A 20 -9.91 -9.98 -12.07
N ILE A 21 -10.61 -10.83 -12.81
CA ILE A 21 -10.08 -12.04 -13.40
C ILE A 21 -10.29 -11.95 -14.91
N PHE A 22 -9.21 -12.09 -15.67
CA PHE A 22 -9.29 -12.31 -17.11
C PHE A 22 -8.80 -13.72 -17.43
N TYR A 23 -9.42 -14.40 -18.39
CA TYR A 23 -9.08 -15.78 -18.73
C TYR A 23 -9.11 -16.03 -20.23
N HIS A 24 -8.28 -16.96 -20.70
CA HIS A 24 -8.29 -17.38 -22.09
C HIS A 24 -9.58 -18.16 -22.40
N PRO A 25 -10.26 -17.94 -23.55
CA PRO A 25 -11.55 -18.58 -23.86
C PRO A 25 -11.57 -20.12 -23.78
N GLU A 26 -10.44 -20.77 -24.06
CA GLU A 26 -10.31 -22.24 -23.96
C GLU A 26 -10.25 -22.76 -22.51
N LEU A 27 -10.07 -21.87 -21.53
CA LEU A 27 -10.07 -22.22 -20.12
C LEU A 27 -11.50 -22.35 -19.61
N HIS A 28 -11.93 -23.59 -19.40
CA HIS A 28 -13.26 -23.90 -18.88
C HIS A 28 -13.33 -23.67 -17.37
N LEU A 29 -13.81 -22.49 -16.97
CA LEU A 29 -14.03 -22.15 -15.57
C LEU A 29 -15.24 -22.92 -15.01
N ARG A 30 -15.08 -23.50 -13.82
CA ARG A 30 -16.17 -24.22 -13.15
C ARG A 30 -17.28 -23.24 -12.74
N PRO A 31 -18.58 -23.58 -12.89
CA PRO A 31 -19.68 -22.71 -12.47
C PRO A 31 -19.58 -22.26 -11.00
N ARG A 32 -19.10 -23.16 -10.13
CA ARG A 32 -18.84 -22.84 -8.72
C ARG A 32 -17.84 -21.68 -8.56
N PHE A 33 -16.76 -21.68 -9.34
CA PHE A 33 -15.75 -20.62 -9.29
C PHE A 33 -16.33 -19.28 -9.73
N LEU A 34 -17.16 -19.27 -10.79
CA LEU A 34 -17.84 -18.05 -11.25
C LEU A 34 -18.76 -17.47 -10.17
N ASN A 35 -19.55 -18.33 -9.52
CA ASN A 35 -20.46 -17.94 -8.44
C ASN A 35 -19.70 -17.41 -7.22
N GLU A 36 -18.67 -18.12 -6.77
CA GLU A 36 -17.86 -17.71 -5.62
C GLU A 36 -17.05 -16.44 -5.92
N SER A 37 -16.55 -16.28 -7.15
CA SER A 37 -15.84 -15.07 -7.59
C SER A 37 -16.75 -13.84 -7.51
N TRP A 38 -17.97 -13.96 -8.03
CA TRP A 38 -18.96 -12.89 -7.92
C TRP A 38 -19.35 -12.62 -6.46
N HIS A 39 -19.64 -13.66 -5.68
CA HIS A 39 -20.12 -13.54 -4.31
C HIS A 39 -19.09 -12.91 -3.37
N PHE A 40 -17.82 -13.34 -3.44
CA PHE A 40 -16.79 -12.88 -2.53
C PHE A 40 -16.05 -11.64 -3.00
N TYR A 41 -15.93 -11.44 -4.31
CA TYR A 41 -15.05 -10.41 -4.86
C TYR A 41 -15.76 -9.39 -5.73
N GLY A 42 -17.05 -9.57 -6.03
CA GLY A 42 -17.75 -8.73 -7.01
C GLY A 42 -17.15 -8.83 -8.42
N ALA A 43 -16.27 -9.80 -8.64
CA ALA A 43 -15.55 -9.99 -9.90
C ALA A 43 -16.30 -11.03 -10.73
N ARG A 44 -16.67 -10.68 -11.96
CA ARG A 44 -17.11 -11.64 -12.96
C ARG A 44 -15.94 -11.86 -13.90
N PRO A 45 -15.36 -13.08 -13.97
CA PRO A 45 -14.26 -13.33 -14.88
C PRO A 45 -14.61 -12.95 -16.32
N TRP A 46 -13.68 -12.28 -17.01
CA TRP A 46 -13.83 -11.83 -18.39
C TRP A 46 -12.96 -12.65 -19.34
N ALA A 47 -13.56 -13.13 -20.43
CA ALA A 47 -12.80 -13.82 -21.47
C ALA A 47 -11.93 -12.81 -22.23
N LEU A 48 -10.66 -13.15 -22.42
CA LEU A 48 -9.75 -12.46 -23.31
C LEU A 48 -10.20 -12.64 -24.77
N SER A 49 -9.99 -11.63 -25.59
CA SER A 49 -10.32 -11.69 -27.02
C SER A 49 -9.26 -12.40 -27.85
N GLY A 50 -8.03 -12.51 -27.32
CA GLY A 50 -6.86 -12.97 -28.08
C GLY A 50 -6.17 -11.84 -28.86
N ASN A 51 -6.72 -10.62 -28.83
CA ASN A 51 -6.05 -9.42 -29.32
C ASN A 51 -5.42 -8.68 -28.14
N GLU A 52 -4.08 -8.71 -28.07
CA GLU A 52 -3.32 -8.17 -26.96
C GLU A 52 -3.59 -6.67 -26.70
N SER A 53 -3.64 -5.85 -27.76
CA SER A 53 -3.86 -4.41 -27.61
C SER A 53 -5.27 -4.10 -27.07
N LEU A 54 -6.27 -4.84 -27.54
CA LEU A 54 -7.64 -4.67 -27.10
C LEU A 54 -7.85 -5.20 -25.67
N ASP A 55 -7.23 -6.32 -25.32
CA ASP A 55 -7.30 -6.88 -23.97
C ASP A 55 -6.55 -6.01 -22.95
N LEU A 56 -5.39 -5.44 -23.32
CA LEU A 56 -4.66 -4.47 -22.50
C LEU A 56 -5.50 -3.22 -22.24
N LEU A 57 -6.17 -2.71 -23.29
CA LEU A 57 -7.09 -1.59 -23.16
C LEU A 57 -8.21 -1.92 -22.16
N ARG A 58 -8.88 -3.07 -22.31
CA ARG A 58 -9.95 -3.49 -21.39
C ARG A 58 -9.48 -3.60 -19.93
N VAL A 59 -8.29 -4.13 -19.68
CA VAL A 59 -7.71 -4.20 -18.33
C VAL A 59 -7.52 -2.82 -17.73
N ASN A 60 -6.95 -1.89 -18.51
CA ASN A 60 -6.68 -0.53 -18.04
C ASN A 60 -7.96 0.32 -17.93
N GLU A 61 -8.95 0.08 -18.77
CA GLU A 61 -10.27 0.73 -18.63
C GLU A 61 -11.02 0.22 -17.40
N TRP A 62 -11.01 -1.10 -17.16
CA TRP A 62 -11.61 -1.68 -15.96
C TRP A 62 -11.07 -1.05 -14.68
N VAL A 63 -9.74 -0.96 -14.52
CA VAL A 63 -9.16 -0.40 -13.28
C VAL A 63 -9.48 1.09 -13.15
N ARG A 64 -9.50 1.83 -14.27
CA ARG A 64 -9.83 3.26 -14.30
C ARG A 64 -11.28 3.49 -13.88
N GLU A 65 -12.21 2.72 -14.44
CA GLU A 65 -13.64 2.82 -14.10
C GLU A 65 -13.90 2.40 -12.66
N ALA A 66 -13.38 1.23 -12.25
CA ALA A 66 -13.55 0.73 -10.89
C ALA A 66 -13.02 1.73 -9.86
N SER A 67 -11.86 2.35 -10.13
CA SER A 67 -11.23 3.33 -9.25
C SER A 67 -11.76 4.76 -9.43
N GLN A 68 -12.75 4.99 -10.28
CA GLN A 68 -13.26 6.34 -10.62
C GLN A 68 -12.14 7.31 -11.07
N GLY A 69 -11.15 6.78 -11.80
CA GLY A 69 -10.01 7.53 -12.33
C GLY A 69 -8.83 7.70 -11.37
N LEU A 70 -8.90 7.17 -10.14
CA LEU A 70 -7.79 7.25 -9.18
C LEU A 70 -6.57 6.43 -9.62
N LEU A 71 -6.81 5.32 -10.32
CA LEU A 71 -5.79 4.47 -10.93
C LEU A 71 -5.99 4.50 -12.45
N PRO A 72 -5.23 5.32 -13.20
CA PRO A 72 -5.47 5.53 -14.62
C PRO A 72 -5.13 4.31 -15.49
N SER A 73 -4.18 3.48 -15.04
CA SER A 73 -3.74 2.25 -15.71
C SER A 73 -3.11 1.31 -14.68
N LEU A 74 -3.22 0.01 -14.91
CA LEU A 74 -2.63 -1.04 -14.06
C LEU A 74 -1.39 -1.66 -14.72
N LEU A 75 -1.50 -2.02 -16.00
CA LEU A 75 -0.47 -2.75 -16.73
C LEU A 75 0.07 -1.92 -17.90
N PRO A 76 1.39 -1.84 -18.07
CA PRO A 76 1.99 -1.23 -19.27
C PRO A 76 1.92 -2.15 -20.49
N ALA A 77 1.88 -3.47 -20.28
CA ALA A 77 1.74 -4.52 -21.30
C ALA A 77 1.12 -5.77 -20.67
N LEU A 78 0.55 -6.65 -21.49
CA LEU A 78 0.10 -7.96 -21.04
C LEU A 78 1.28 -8.94 -21.02
N PRO A 79 1.29 -9.94 -20.12
CA PRO A 79 2.25 -11.03 -20.21
C PRO A 79 1.99 -11.85 -21.49
N PRO A 80 3.02 -12.48 -22.07
CA PRO A 80 2.88 -13.24 -23.31
C PRO A 80 1.95 -14.44 -23.10
N GLN A 81 1.01 -14.63 -24.04
CA GLN A 81 0.06 -15.76 -24.07
C GLN A 81 -0.67 -15.96 -22.73
N PRO A 82 -1.38 -14.94 -22.21
CA PRO A 82 -1.99 -15.01 -20.90
C PRO A 82 -3.14 -16.01 -20.88
N ARG A 83 -3.03 -17.06 -20.05
CA ARG A 83 -4.12 -18.02 -19.83
C ARG A 83 -5.09 -17.59 -18.74
N LEU A 84 -4.57 -16.96 -17.70
CA LEU A 84 -5.32 -16.46 -16.55
C LEU A 84 -4.56 -15.25 -16.00
N LEU A 85 -5.27 -14.14 -15.81
CA LEU A 85 -4.76 -12.93 -15.16
C LEU A 85 -5.59 -12.69 -13.91
N LEU A 86 -4.91 -12.59 -12.78
CA LEU A 86 -5.49 -12.22 -11.50
C LEU A 86 -5.00 -10.82 -11.16
N LEU A 87 -5.92 -9.87 -11.16
CA LEU A 87 -5.61 -8.46 -11.00
C LEU A 87 -6.19 -7.96 -9.69
N SER A 88 -5.39 -7.18 -8.97
CA SER A 88 -5.81 -6.47 -7.77
C SER A 88 -5.33 -5.02 -7.89
N ALA A 89 -6.21 -4.09 -7.58
CA ALA A 89 -5.92 -2.67 -7.57
C ALA A 89 -6.34 -2.10 -6.22
N VAL A 90 -5.42 -1.40 -5.56
CA VAL A 90 -5.63 -0.83 -4.24
C VAL A 90 -5.19 0.63 -4.26
N HIS A 91 -6.04 1.52 -3.74
CA HIS A 91 -5.70 2.92 -3.60
C HIS A 91 -6.17 3.43 -2.23
N LEU A 92 -5.22 3.88 -1.42
CA LEU A 92 -5.49 4.47 -0.11
C LEU A 92 -5.38 5.99 -0.20
N ARG A 93 -6.47 6.68 0.14
CA ARG A 93 -6.45 8.14 0.33
C ARG A 93 -7.14 8.50 1.64
N ALA A 94 -6.32 8.85 2.62
CA ALA A 94 -6.77 9.31 3.92
C ALA A 94 -6.26 10.73 4.18
N ALA A 95 -7.08 11.54 4.84
CA ALA A 95 -6.68 12.85 5.29
C ALA A 95 -5.98 12.73 6.66
N TRP A 96 -5.12 13.68 7.00
CA TRP A 96 -4.64 13.81 8.38
C TRP A 96 -5.80 14.12 9.32
N ARG A 97 -5.83 13.52 10.51
CA ARG A 97 -6.84 13.89 11.53
C ARG A 97 -6.65 15.35 11.97
N THR A 98 -5.40 15.77 12.13
CA THR A 98 -5.01 17.15 12.36
C THR A 98 -4.33 17.67 11.10
N PRO A 99 -4.96 18.58 10.32
CA PRO A 99 -4.35 19.08 9.09
C PRO A 99 -2.98 19.74 9.34
N LEU A 100 -2.01 19.45 8.46
CA LEU A 100 -0.73 20.14 8.41
C LEU A 100 -0.86 21.40 7.55
N ASP A 101 -0.32 22.53 8.03
CA ASP A 101 -0.33 23.79 7.29
C ASP A 101 0.56 23.69 6.05
N ALA A 102 -0.04 23.85 4.87
CA ALA A 102 0.68 23.81 3.61
C ALA A 102 1.77 24.89 3.51
N LYS A 103 1.59 26.04 4.18
CA LYS A 103 2.59 27.13 4.23
C LYS A 103 3.82 26.76 5.06
N GLN A 104 3.71 25.76 5.94
CA GLN A 104 4.82 25.21 6.72
C GLN A 104 5.50 24.02 6.02
N THR A 105 5.12 23.71 4.78
CA THR A 105 5.87 22.75 3.97
C THR A 105 7.09 23.45 3.38
N VAL A 106 8.29 23.00 3.74
CA VAL A 106 9.55 23.58 3.29
C VAL A 106 10.48 22.51 2.70
N PRO A 107 11.35 22.85 1.74
CA PRO A 107 12.37 21.92 1.27
C PRO A 107 13.37 21.61 2.39
N LEU A 108 13.50 20.33 2.77
CA LEU A 108 14.50 19.88 3.74
C LEU A 108 15.34 18.73 3.16
N PRO A 109 16.61 18.58 3.59
CA PRO A 109 17.47 17.49 3.13
C PRO A 109 16.93 16.12 3.55
N PHE A 110 16.80 15.22 2.57
CA PHE A 110 16.53 13.80 2.77
C PHE A 110 17.79 12.99 2.45
N LEU A 111 18.26 12.23 3.44
CA LEU A 111 19.50 11.48 3.37
C LEU A 111 19.25 10.08 2.80
N ARG A 112 20.06 9.69 1.81
CA ARG A 112 19.96 8.39 1.15
C ARG A 112 21.32 7.68 1.23
N PRO A 113 21.37 6.38 1.58
CA PRO A 113 22.64 5.66 1.64
C PRO A 113 23.42 5.76 0.32
N GLY A 114 24.70 6.14 0.41
CA GLY A 114 25.59 6.25 -0.75
C GLY A 114 25.21 7.32 -1.79
N ARG A 115 24.28 8.23 -1.48
CA ARG A 115 23.85 9.29 -2.40
C ARG A 115 23.89 10.66 -1.72
N PRO A 116 24.11 11.75 -2.48
CA PRO A 116 24.04 13.09 -1.92
C PRO A 116 22.63 13.39 -1.38
N PRO A 117 22.53 14.26 -0.35
CA PRO A 117 21.25 14.73 0.17
C PRO A 117 20.39 15.32 -0.94
N LEU A 118 19.10 15.01 -0.93
CA LEU A 118 18.12 15.58 -1.85
C LEU A 118 17.15 16.46 -1.08
N LEU A 119 16.94 17.70 -1.51
CA LEU A 119 15.90 18.55 -0.93
C LEU A 119 14.52 18.05 -1.36
N VAL A 120 13.67 17.71 -0.39
CA VAL A 120 12.31 17.23 -0.64
C VAL A 120 11.28 18.10 0.09
N PRO A 121 10.07 18.29 -0.49
CA PRO A 121 8.99 18.98 0.21
C PRO A 121 8.64 18.25 1.51
N THR A 122 8.92 18.89 2.64
CA THR A 122 8.77 18.30 3.97
C THR A 122 7.76 19.10 4.76
N MET A 123 6.69 18.44 5.22
CA MET A 123 5.68 19.04 6.07
C MET A 123 6.26 19.20 7.47
N THR A 124 6.16 20.40 8.05
CA THR A 124 6.70 20.68 9.38
C THR A 124 5.63 21.18 10.35
N SER A 125 5.82 20.89 11.63
CA SER A 125 5.02 21.47 12.71
C SER A 125 5.78 21.38 14.03
N LYS A 126 5.70 22.41 14.87
CA LYS A 126 6.43 22.45 16.15
C LYS A 126 5.79 21.59 17.25
N LYS A 127 4.48 21.34 17.17
CA LYS A 127 3.66 20.71 18.22
C LYS A 127 2.59 19.81 17.61
N TYR A 128 2.99 18.93 16.68
CA TYR A 128 2.06 18.00 16.07
C TYR A 128 1.77 16.81 17.00
N PRO A 129 0.53 16.33 17.10
CA PRO A 129 0.20 15.18 17.94
C PRO A 129 0.78 13.88 17.34
N VAL A 130 1.78 13.30 17.99
CA VAL A 130 2.41 12.03 17.60
C VAL A 130 2.47 11.10 18.80
N ALA A 131 2.07 9.84 18.64
CA ALA A 131 2.37 8.79 19.60
C ALA A 131 3.70 8.15 19.18
N SER A 132 4.75 8.27 20.00
CA SER A 132 6.08 7.79 19.62
C SER A 132 6.78 7.04 20.74
N PHE A 133 7.67 6.13 20.37
CA PHE A 133 8.60 5.48 21.28
C PHE A 133 9.87 5.08 20.52
N THR A 134 10.92 4.77 21.27
CA THR A 134 12.15 4.18 20.74
C THR A 134 12.22 2.72 21.14
N ASP A 135 12.55 1.85 20.19
CA ASP A 135 12.93 0.47 20.48
C ASP A 135 14.46 0.35 20.49
N PRO A 136 15.09 0.18 21.67
CA PRO A 136 16.55 0.11 21.75
C PRO A 136 17.12 -1.20 21.21
N HIS A 137 16.33 -2.28 21.12
CA HIS A 137 16.82 -3.55 20.57
C HIS A 137 16.90 -3.48 19.05
N LEU A 138 15.89 -2.88 18.41
CA LEU A 138 15.84 -2.68 16.97
C LEU A 138 16.53 -1.39 16.50
N GLN A 139 16.97 -0.53 17.44
CA GLN A 139 17.55 0.79 17.16
C GLN A 139 16.66 1.59 16.21
N VAL A 140 15.36 1.69 16.53
CA VAL A 140 14.37 2.35 15.66
C VAL A 140 13.50 3.32 16.46
N GLN A 141 13.27 4.50 15.89
CA GLN A 141 12.25 5.42 16.36
C GLN A 141 10.94 5.11 15.64
N VAL A 142 9.88 4.88 16.40
CA VAL A 142 8.55 4.61 15.88
C VAL A 142 7.64 5.78 16.18
N GLY A 143 6.94 6.29 15.17
CA GLY A 143 5.94 7.34 15.30
C GLY A 143 4.61 6.91 14.68
N ARG A 144 3.50 7.09 15.40
CA ARG A 144 2.14 6.88 14.92
C ARG A 144 1.42 8.22 14.81
N LEU A 145 0.93 8.53 13.62
CA LEU A 145 0.17 9.73 13.29
C LEU A 145 -1.26 9.34 12.93
N GLU A 146 -2.25 10.05 13.46
CA GLU A 146 -3.65 9.75 13.20
C GLU A 146 -4.12 10.33 11.86
N LEU A 147 -4.84 9.49 11.12
CA LEU A 147 -5.51 9.83 9.89
C LEU A 147 -7.03 9.89 10.13
N SER A 148 -7.77 10.35 9.13
CA SER A 148 -9.22 10.33 9.14
C SER A 148 -9.75 8.89 9.15
N ARG A 149 -11.00 8.74 9.61
CA ARG A 149 -11.76 7.48 9.57
C ARG A 149 -11.10 6.31 10.31
N GLY A 150 -10.41 6.59 11.41
CA GLY A 150 -9.85 5.56 12.30
C GLY A 150 -8.55 4.92 11.81
N LEU A 151 -7.96 5.43 10.74
CA LEU A 151 -6.67 4.98 10.23
C LEU A 151 -5.51 5.70 10.94
N SER A 152 -4.32 5.11 10.89
CA SER A 152 -3.09 5.75 11.34
C SER A 152 -1.92 5.38 10.45
N LEU A 153 -1.00 6.33 10.25
CA LEU A 153 0.29 6.07 9.63
C LEU A 153 1.30 5.73 10.73
N VAL A 154 1.96 4.58 10.62
CA VAL A 154 3.09 4.21 11.48
C VAL A 154 4.38 4.37 10.67
N VAL A 155 5.30 5.18 11.17
CA VAL A 155 6.60 5.46 10.54
C VAL A 155 7.68 4.88 11.43
N LEU A 156 8.57 4.10 10.83
CA LEU A 156 9.74 3.51 11.46
C LEU A 156 10.98 4.19 10.88
N VAL A 157 11.77 4.82 11.73
CA VAL A 157 13.00 5.51 11.33
C VAL A 157 14.18 4.84 12.04
N PRO A 158 15.05 4.09 11.32
CA PRO A 158 16.25 3.53 11.91
C PRO A 158 17.11 4.63 12.55
N GLN A 159 17.64 4.33 13.72
CA GLN A 159 18.63 5.16 14.41
C GLN A 159 20.04 4.68 14.04
N GLY A 160 20.99 5.60 14.02
CA GLY A 160 22.39 5.30 13.71
C GLY A 160 22.77 5.60 12.25
N PRO A 161 23.70 4.84 11.66
CA PRO A 161 24.28 5.18 10.37
C PRO A 161 23.29 5.05 9.20
N LEU A 162 23.51 5.86 8.16
CA LEU A 162 22.79 5.72 6.90
C LEU A 162 23.01 4.33 6.32
N GLY A 163 21.92 3.58 6.11
CA GLY A 163 21.97 2.19 5.61
C GLY A 163 21.40 1.15 6.58
N ALA A 164 21.02 1.53 7.79
CA ALA A 164 20.42 0.64 8.80
C ALA A 164 19.02 0.09 8.44
N LEU A 165 18.42 0.50 7.32
CA LEU A 165 17.08 0.04 6.91
C LEU A 165 17.05 -1.45 6.56
N GLY A 166 18.01 -1.97 5.79
CA GLY A 166 18.02 -3.38 5.39
C GLY A 166 18.17 -4.37 6.56
N PRO A 167 19.04 -4.10 7.56
CA PRO A 167 19.04 -4.86 8.81
C PRO A 167 17.73 -4.77 9.61
N LEU A 168 17.09 -3.59 9.66
CA LEU A 168 15.81 -3.41 10.34
C LEU A 168 14.70 -4.23 9.66
N GLU A 169 14.62 -4.19 8.32
CA GLU A 169 13.65 -4.97 7.55
C GLU A 169 13.75 -6.46 7.88
N ARG A 170 14.96 -7.03 7.83
CA ARG A 170 15.22 -8.42 8.21
C ARG A 170 14.84 -8.75 9.66
N ALA A 171 15.04 -7.81 10.58
CA ALA A 171 14.65 -7.99 11.97
C ALA A 171 13.12 -7.98 12.16
N LEU A 172 12.38 -7.38 11.23
CA LEU A 172 10.92 -7.32 11.23
C LEU A 172 10.25 -8.49 10.49
N ASP A 173 10.98 -9.29 9.71
CA ASP A 173 10.44 -10.45 8.98
C ASP A 173 9.62 -11.42 9.87
N PRO A 174 10.05 -11.75 11.11
CA PRO A 174 9.24 -12.59 11.97
C PRO A 174 7.90 -11.93 12.34
N PRO A 175 6.75 -12.57 12.08
CA PRO A 175 5.43 -11.96 12.34
C PRO A 175 5.24 -11.52 13.79
N THR A 176 5.85 -12.24 14.74
CA THR A 176 5.80 -11.92 16.17
C THR A 176 6.47 -10.58 16.47
N THR A 177 7.61 -10.29 15.82
CA THR A 177 8.35 -9.05 16.02
C THR A 177 7.59 -7.88 15.43
N PHE A 178 7.15 -8.00 14.17
CA PHE A 178 6.37 -6.96 13.51
C PHE A 178 5.07 -6.64 14.24
N LEU A 179 4.27 -7.66 14.57
CA LEU A 179 3.02 -7.47 15.31
C LEU A 179 3.26 -6.95 16.73
N GLY A 180 4.32 -7.38 17.39
CA GLY A 180 4.74 -6.86 18.69
C GLY A 180 5.01 -5.36 18.64
N LEU A 181 5.75 -4.92 17.62
CA LEU A 181 6.06 -3.51 17.39
C LEU A 181 4.79 -2.68 17.12
N LEU A 182 3.90 -3.16 16.25
CA LEU A 182 2.64 -2.46 15.93
C LEU A 182 1.70 -2.38 17.14
N ARG A 183 1.58 -3.46 17.92
CA ARG A 183 0.80 -3.45 19.17
C ARG A 183 1.37 -2.47 20.18
N ARG A 184 2.71 -2.36 20.26
CA ARG A 184 3.37 -1.36 21.09
C ARG A 184 3.09 0.05 20.58
N ALA A 185 3.10 0.29 19.27
CA ALA A 185 2.79 1.60 18.67
C ALA A 185 1.35 2.09 18.91
N ALA A 186 0.43 1.17 19.16
CA ALA A 186 -0.96 1.51 19.48
C ALA A 186 -1.18 2.02 20.93
N ARG A 187 -0.23 1.81 21.85
CA ARG A 187 -0.41 2.09 23.29
C ARG A 187 -0.08 3.53 23.73
N PRO A 188 1.03 4.15 23.28
CA PRO A 188 1.41 5.47 23.76
C PRO A 188 0.35 6.53 23.47
N PRO A 189 0.14 7.49 24.39
CA PRO A 189 -0.71 8.63 24.13
C PRO A 189 -0.06 9.54 23.08
N LEU A 190 -0.89 10.34 22.42
CA LEU A 190 -0.41 11.41 21.55
C LEU A 190 0.28 12.48 22.39
N GLN A 191 1.46 12.91 21.95
CA GLN A 191 2.23 13.98 22.57
C GLN A 191 2.51 15.09 21.55
N ALA A 192 2.68 16.32 22.02
CA ALA A 192 3.05 17.44 21.17
C ALA A 192 4.54 17.31 20.76
N THR A 193 4.77 16.97 19.50
CA THR A 193 6.11 16.64 18.98
C THR A 193 6.46 17.55 17.80
N ALA A 194 7.72 17.94 17.70
CA ALA A 194 8.24 18.57 16.50
C ALA A 194 8.27 17.53 15.37
N LEU A 195 7.49 17.76 14.32
CA LEU A 195 7.35 16.87 13.19
C LEU A 195 8.05 17.46 11.96
N ALA A 196 8.81 16.61 11.27
CA ALA A 196 9.28 16.84 9.91
C ALA A 196 9.03 15.54 9.12
N LEU A 197 8.06 15.58 8.20
CA LEU A 197 7.65 14.40 7.42
C LEU A 197 7.61 14.74 5.93
N PRO A 198 8.40 14.05 5.08
CA PRO A 198 8.32 14.22 3.64
C PRO A 198 6.89 14.00 3.13
N ARG A 199 6.49 14.73 2.09
CA ARG A 199 5.24 14.39 1.39
C ARG A 199 5.40 13.04 0.71
N LEU A 200 4.59 12.07 1.13
CA LEU A 200 4.59 10.72 0.60
C LEU A 200 3.58 10.59 -0.53
N ARG A 201 4.05 10.12 -1.69
CA ARG A 201 3.23 9.62 -2.78
C ARG A 201 3.91 8.37 -3.30
N LEU A 202 3.17 7.26 -3.32
CA LEU A 202 3.68 5.97 -3.76
C LEU A 202 2.70 5.39 -4.76
N ASP A 203 3.17 5.26 -6.00
CA ASP A 203 2.44 4.63 -7.11
C ASP A 203 3.28 3.42 -7.53
N LEU A 204 2.80 2.20 -7.28
CA LEU A 204 3.52 0.96 -7.56
C LEU A 204 2.62 -0.03 -8.30
N ALA A 205 3.17 -0.67 -9.33
CA ALA A 205 2.62 -1.85 -9.99
C ALA A 205 3.64 -2.99 -9.84
N LEU A 206 3.18 -4.14 -9.34
CA LEU A 206 4.04 -5.27 -9.02
C LEU A 206 3.48 -6.55 -9.64
N ASP A 207 4.36 -7.38 -10.18
CA ASP A 207 4.03 -8.78 -10.47
C ASP A 207 4.16 -9.60 -9.18
N VAL A 208 3.01 -9.90 -8.59
CA VAL A 208 2.95 -10.64 -7.32
C VAL A 208 3.31 -12.11 -7.52
N VAL A 209 3.18 -12.65 -8.73
CA VAL A 209 3.56 -14.04 -9.01
C VAL A 209 5.05 -14.22 -8.80
N ALA A 210 5.86 -13.32 -9.38
CA ALA A 210 7.31 -13.34 -9.19
C ALA A 210 7.68 -13.25 -7.70
N LEU A 211 7.01 -12.36 -6.93
CA LEU A 211 7.29 -12.18 -5.51
C LEU A 211 6.92 -13.38 -4.64
N VAL A 212 5.82 -14.09 -4.94
CA VAL A 212 5.37 -15.24 -4.15
C VAL A 212 6.20 -16.49 -4.42
N HIS A 213 6.78 -16.66 -5.61
CA HIS A 213 7.66 -17.80 -5.88
C HIS A 213 8.99 -17.72 -5.11
N ASP A 214 9.39 -16.51 -4.70
CA ASP A 214 10.60 -16.26 -3.93
C ASP A 214 10.39 -16.38 -2.40
N MET A 215 9.15 -16.65 -1.95
CA MET A 215 8.77 -16.83 -0.52
C MET A 215 8.80 -18.29 -0.08
#